data_AF-A0A965DLY4-F1
#
_entry.id   AF-A0A965DLY4-F1
#
_cell.length_a   1.000
_cell.length_b   1.000
_cell.length_c   1.000
_cell.angle_alpha   90.00
_cell.angle_beta   90.00
_cell.angle_gamma   90.00
#
_symmetry.space_group_name_H-M   'P 1'
#
loop_
_entity.id
_entity.type
_entity.pdbx_description
1 polymer ?
#
loop_
_entity_poly.entity_id
_entity_poly.type
_entity_poly.pdbx_seq_one_letter_code
_entity_poly.pdbx_strand_id
1 'polypeptide(L)'
;MKHLNDCTCGACNSTSINDNELNQYVHEQENSRREFLKSTSRLGLGSALFSAPIAASALNQGDSAYKSNAMSNNKAVLDGKASKLTLLHTADIHSQLMTHDEFFVENGKNVFKKRGGFATLKTMINAIRNENKSNTLVLDGGDCFQGSGVAAMSQGKAIVP
;
A
#
# COMPACT_ATOMS: atom_id res chain seq x y z
N MET A 1 8.52 -35.16 -8.07
CA MET A 1 9.93 -35.53 -7.82
C MET A 1 10.05 -35.88 -6.34
N LYS A 2 10.55 -37.07 -5.99
CA LYS A 2 10.74 -37.48 -4.59
C LYS A 2 12.05 -36.87 -4.11
N HIS A 3 12.00 -36.02 -3.09
CA HIS A 3 13.18 -35.47 -2.44
C HIS A 3 13.82 -36.51 -1.51
N LEU A 4 15.15 -36.51 -1.42
CA LEU A 4 15.94 -37.34 -0.52
C LEU A 4 15.99 -36.69 0.87
N ASN A 5 15.95 -37.51 1.91
CA ASN A 5 15.69 -37.10 3.29
C ASN A 5 16.79 -36.27 3.98
N ASP A 6 17.96 -36.06 3.36
CA ASP A 6 19.10 -35.34 3.94
C ASP A 6 19.52 -34.12 3.11
N CYS A 7 18.56 -33.27 2.74
CA CYS A 7 18.85 -32.05 1.98
C CYS A 7 19.06 -30.85 2.92
N THR A 8 20.19 -30.16 2.80
CA THR A 8 20.60 -28.98 3.60
C THR A 8 20.06 -27.65 3.06
N CYS A 9 19.06 -27.67 2.18
CA CYS A 9 18.44 -26.45 1.68
C CYS A 9 17.49 -25.85 2.74
N GLY A 10 17.72 -24.60 3.14
CA GLY A 10 16.93 -23.88 4.15
C GLY A 10 15.45 -23.64 3.81
N ALA A 11 14.96 -24.21 2.71
CA ALA A 11 13.56 -24.14 2.29
C ALA A 11 12.67 -25.21 2.96
N CYS A 12 13.24 -26.21 3.64
CA CYS A 12 12.46 -27.26 4.31
C CYS A 12 11.99 -26.90 5.73
N ASN A 13 12.48 -25.79 6.29
CA ASN A 13 12.17 -25.37 7.66
C ASN A 13 11.22 -24.17 7.76
N SER A 14 10.43 -23.89 6.72
CA SER A 14 9.32 -22.93 6.86
C SER A 14 8.19 -23.60 7.64
N THR A 15 8.34 -23.67 8.97
CA THR A 15 7.18 -23.79 9.85
C THR A 15 6.23 -22.66 9.49
N SER A 16 5.00 -23.02 9.14
CA SER A 16 3.88 -22.09 9.04
C SER A 16 3.91 -21.20 10.28
N ILE A 17 4.08 -19.88 10.09
CA ILE A 17 4.11 -18.91 11.19
C ILE A 17 2.87 -19.15 12.04
N ASN A 18 3.06 -19.47 13.32
CA ASN A 18 1.96 -19.74 14.23
C ASN A 18 1.20 -18.43 14.49
N ASP A 19 -0.13 -18.47 14.62
CA ASP A 19 -0.96 -17.27 14.84
C ASP A 19 -0.48 -16.44 16.04
N ASN A 20 0.11 -17.11 17.04
CA ASN A 20 0.72 -16.45 18.19
C ASN A 20 2.00 -15.68 17.87
N GLU A 21 2.85 -16.21 16.98
CA GLU A 21 4.05 -15.50 16.50
C GLU A 21 3.63 -14.30 15.64
N LEU A 22 2.61 -14.47 14.78
CA LEU A 22 2.05 -13.38 13.99
C LEU A 22 1.50 -12.25 14.89
N ASN A 23 0.73 -12.61 15.92
CA ASN A 23 0.22 -11.65 16.91
C ASN A 23 1.35 -10.96 17.68
N GLN A 24 2.44 -11.68 18.01
CA GLN A 24 3.61 -11.12 18.67
C GLN A 24 4.35 -10.12 17.76
N TYR A 25 4.53 -10.43 16.47
CA TYR A 25 5.12 -9.52 15.48
C TYR A 25 4.25 -8.27 15.26
N VAL A 26 2.93 -8.43 15.21
CA VAL A 26 1.99 -7.30 15.14
C VAL A 26 2.12 -6.43 16.38
N HIS A 27 2.16 -7.02 17.58
CA HIS A 27 2.33 -6.29 18.83
C HIS A 27 3.68 -5.56 18.92
N GLU A 28 4.78 -6.19 18.49
CA GLU A 28 6.11 -5.57 18.44
C GLU A 28 6.16 -4.41 17.45
N GLN A 29 5.51 -4.53 16.28
CA GLN A 29 5.37 -3.41 15.37
C GLN A 29 4.49 -2.29 15.94
N GLU A 30 3.41 -2.60 16.66
CA GLU A 30 2.56 -1.60 17.32
C GLU A 30 3.29 -0.87 18.45
N ASN A 31 4.12 -1.58 19.22
CA ASN A 31 4.96 -0.99 20.27
C ASN A 31 6.05 -0.10 19.66
N SER A 32 6.71 -0.52 18.60
CA SER A 32 7.69 0.30 17.85
C SER A 32 7.06 1.57 17.27
N ARG A 33 5.82 1.47 16.75
CA ARG A 33 5.02 2.62 16.28
C ARG A 33 4.67 3.59 17.41
N ARG A 34 4.24 3.09 18.58
CA ARG A 34 3.91 3.91 19.75
C ARG A 34 5.15 4.63 20.29
N GLU A 35 6.32 3.98 20.29
CA GLU A 35 7.58 4.60 20.70
C GLU A 35 8.09 5.61 19.67
N PHE A 36 7.90 5.38 18.37
CA PHE A 36 8.18 6.37 17.33
C PHE A 36 7.31 7.63 17.48
N LEU A 37 6.01 7.46 17.75
CA LEU A 37 5.08 8.57 18.02
C LEU A 37 5.41 9.32 19.32
N LYS A 38 5.84 8.62 20.38
CA LYS A 38 6.35 9.24 21.61
C LYS A 38 7.68 9.97 21.41
N SER A 39 8.57 9.43 20.57
CA SER A 39 9.87 10.03 20.25
C SER A 39 9.71 11.32 19.42
N THR A 40 8.86 11.28 18.39
CA THR A 40 8.56 12.45 17.55
C THR A 40 7.76 13.53 18.29
N SER A 41 6.91 13.17 19.26
CA SER A 41 6.21 14.15 20.11
C SER A 41 7.10 14.85 21.15
N ARG A 42 8.25 14.26 21.53
CA ARG A 42 9.23 14.93 22.39
C ARG A 42 10.12 15.94 21.65
N LEU A 43 10.18 15.86 20.32
CA LEU A 43 10.94 16.79 19.46
C LEU A 43 10.06 17.91 18.86
N GLY A 44 8.75 17.93 19.14
CA GLY A 44 7.78 18.81 18.48
C GLY A 44 7.16 19.93 19.34
N LEU A 45 7.64 20.21 20.54
CA LEU A 45 7.14 21.30 21.40
C LEU A 45 7.69 22.68 20.98
N GLY A 46 7.63 23.03 19.69
CA GLY A 46 8.27 24.26 19.23
C GLY A 46 7.98 24.74 17.81
N SER A 47 6.92 24.30 17.13
CA SER A 47 6.38 25.02 15.97
C SER A 47 5.08 24.39 15.52
N ALA A 48 4.05 25.22 15.42
CA ALA A 48 2.70 24.85 15.07
C ALA A 48 2.57 24.40 13.60
N LEU A 49 1.55 23.55 13.39
CA LEU A 49 0.82 23.28 12.14
C LEU A 49 1.42 22.24 11.17
N PHE A 50 0.51 21.35 10.74
CA PHE A 50 0.58 20.34 9.68
C PHE A 50 1.07 18.93 10.07
N SER A 51 0.12 18.19 10.64
CA SER A 51 -0.23 16.80 10.30
C SER A 51 0.65 16.09 9.27
N ALA A 52 1.37 15.05 9.70
CA ALA A 52 1.91 14.02 8.82
C ALA A 52 1.56 12.63 9.36
N PRO A 53 0.57 11.91 8.79
CA PRO A 53 0.51 10.47 8.94
C PRO A 53 1.39 9.84 7.86
N ILE A 54 2.46 9.16 8.27
CA ILE A 54 3.31 8.36 7.38
C ILE A 54 2.58 7.03 7.11
N ALA A 55 2.26 6.80 5.84
CA ALA A 55 1.61 5.59 5.33
C ALA A 55 2.59 4.40 5.35
N ALA A 56 2.37 3.44 6.25
CA ALA A 56 3.11 2.18 6.31
C ALA A 56 2.28 0.96 5.84
N SER A 57 1.21 1.19 5.10
CA SER A 57 0.23 0.17 4.72
C SER A 57 0.27 -0.11 3.22
N ALA A 58 1.28 -0.84 2.76
CA ALA A 58 1.37 -1.28 1.36
C ALA A 58 1.66 -2.77 1.19
N LEU A 59 1.84 -3.56 2.26
CA LEU A 59 2.42 -4.91 2.14
C LEU A 59 1.58 -6.09 2.62
N ASN A 60 0.42 -5.91 3.27
CA ASN A 60 -0.45 -7.04 3.66
C ASN A 60 -1.95 -6.75 3.47
N GLN A 61 -2.59 -7.53 2.58
CA GLN A 61 -4.02 -7.44 2.29
C GLN A 61 -4.90 -7.85 3.49
N GLY A 62 -4.46 -8.80 4.32
CA GLY A 62 -5.20 -9.24 5.52
C GLY A 62 -5.30 -8.16 6.60
N ASP A 63 -4.20 -7.44 6.85
CA ASP A 63 -4.15 -6.37 7.87
C ASP A 63 -4.98 -5.15 7.46
N SER A 64 -5.06 -4.87 6.16
CA SER A 64 -5.73 -3.67 5.63
C SER A 64 -7.25 -3.76 5.74
N ALA A 65 -7.83 -4.93 5.41
CA ALA A 65 -9.25 -5.19 5.58
C ALA A 65 -9.65 -5.22 7.07
N TYR A 66 -8.83 -5.86 7.92
CA TYR A 66 -9.02 -5.90 9.37
C TYR A 66 -9.06 -4.48 9.97
N LYS A 67 -8.07 -3.63 9.65
CA LYS A 67 -8.01 -2.25 10.16
C LYS A 67 -9.10 -1.35 9.61
N SER A 68 -9.51 -1.52 8.34
CA SER A 68 -10.67 -0.80 7.77
C SER A 68 -11.96 -1.11 8.53
N ASN A 69 -12.18 -2.38 8.86
CA ASN A 69 -13.33 -2.81 9.66
C ASN A 69 -13.23 -2.29 11.11
N ALA A 70 -12.05 -2.35 11.73
CA ALA A 70 -11.85 -1.81 13.08
C ALA A 70 -12.08 -0.29 13.16
N MET A 71 -11.65 0.47 12.14
CA MET A 71 -11.93 1.91 12.04
C MET A 71 -13.41 2.20 11.81
N SER A 72 -14.08 1.39 10.99
CA SER A 72 -15.52 1.55 10.71
C SER A 72 -16.39 1.21 11.93
N ASN A 73 -15.93 0.28 12.78
CA ASN A 73 -16.58 -0.11 14.03
C ASN A 73 -16.13 0.71 15.25
N ASN A 74 -15.30 1.74 15.05
CA ASN A 74 -14.85 2.59 16.14
C ASN A 74 -16.03 3.41 16.69
N LYS A 75 -16.20 3.43 18.02
CA LYS A 75 -17.30 4.15 18.68
C LYS A 75 -17.36 5.64 18.31
N ALA A 76 -16.23 6.33 18.15
CA ALA A 76 -16.25 7.73 17.75
C ALA A 76 -16.75 7.93 16.30
N VAL A 77 -16.48 6.97 15.41
CA VAL A 77 -17.00 6.98 14.04
C VAL A 77 -18.49 6.66 14.03
N LEU A 78 -18.92 5.64 14.79
CA LEU A 78 -20.32 5.26 14.95
C LEU A 78 -21.18 6.36 15.59
N ASP A 79 -20.62 7.05 16.60
CA ASP A 79 -21.27 8.18 17.29
C ASP A 79 -21.22 9.49 16.47
N GLY A 80 -20.66 9.48 15.25
CA GLY A 80 -20.57 10.65 14.37
C GLY A 80 -19.58 11.74 14.82
N LYS A 81 -18.72 11.43 15.80
CA LYS A 81 -17.70 12.36 16.32
C LYS A 81 -16.40 12.34 15.53
N ALA A 82 -16.22 11.33 14.69
CA ALA A 82 -15.07 11.17 13.79
C ALA A 82 -15.55 10.63 12.43
N SER A 83 -14.72 10.77 11.40
CA SER A 83 -15.03 10.28 10.06
C SER A 83 -13.84 9.53 9.48
N LYS A 84 -14.14 8.50 8.67
CA LYS A 84 -13.11 7.74 7.94
C LYS A 84 -12.80 8.46 6.63
N LEU A 85 -11.56 8.91 6.46
CA LEU A 85 -11.03 9.47 5.21
C LEU A 85 -10.17 8.41 4.50
N THR A 86 -10.44 8.17 3.23
CA THR A 86 -9.63 7.31 2.35
C THR A 86 -8.78 8.21 1.45
N LEU A 87 -7.46 8.03 1.49
CA LEU A 87 -6.53 8.72 0.59
C LEU A 87 -5.95 7.67 -0.36
N LEU A 88 -6.23 7.80 -1.65
CA LEU A 88 -5.57 7.03 -2.70
C LEU A 88 -4.57 7.96 -3.39
N HIS A 89 -3.33 7.52 -3.52
CA HIS A 89 -2.29 8.33 -4.14
C HIS A 89 -1.55 7.55 -5.23
N THR A 90 -1.20 8.25 -6.29
CA THR A 90 -0.24 7.79 -7.31
C THR A 90 0.90 8.80 -7.41
N ALA A 91 2.01 8.40 -8.00
CA ALA A 91 3.14 9.26 -8.33
C ALA A 91 4.00 8.55 -9.39
N ASP A 92 4.80 9.31 -10.15
CA ASP A 92 5.84 8.78 -11.04
C ASP A 92 5.30 7.75 -12.04
N ILE A 93 4.07 7.98 -12.51
CA ILE A 93 3.40 7.08 -13.45
C ILE A 93 4.17 7.04 -14.79
N HIS A 94 4.91 8.09 -15.11
CA HIS A 94 5.76 8.17 -16.29
C HIS A 94 5.07 7.76 -17.59
N SER A 95 3.81 8.17 -17.74
CA SER A 95 3.02 7.93 -18.96
C SER A 95 2.85 6.44 -19.33
N GLN A 96 2.91 5.54 -18.35
CA GLN A 96 2.70 4.11 -18.55
C GLN A 96 1.20 3.78 -18.70
N LEU A 97 0.64 4.17 -19.86
CA LEU A 97 -0.79 3.98 -20.16
C LEU A 97 -1.18 2.50 -20.25
N MET A 98 -0.30 1.68 -20.81
CA MET A 98 -0.53 0.25 -21.04
C MET A 98 0.11 -0.60 -19.95
N THR A 99 -0.40 -1.83 -19.81
CA THR A 99 0.27 -2.83 -18.97
C THR A 99 1.63 -3.19 -19.55
N HIS A 100 2.59 -3.45 -18.69
CA HIS A 100 3.97 -3.82 -19.04
C HIS A 100 4.48 -4.91 -18.09
N ASP A 101 5.59 -5.54 -18.46
CA ASP A 101 6.17 -6.61 -17.64
C ASP A 101 6.87 -6.00 -16.44
N GLU A 102 6.42 -6.39 -15.25
CA GLU A 102 7.05 -6.05 -13.99
C GLU A 102 7.77 -7.27 -13.41
N PHE A 103 8.90 -7.02 -12.76
CA PHE A 103 9.76 -8.05 -12.20
C PHE A 103 9.32 -8.43 -10.80
N PHE A 104 9.22 -9.73 -10.54
CA PHE A 104 8.90 -10.30 -9.24
C PHE A 104 9.84 -11.46 -8.92
N VAL A 105 10.04 -11.71 -7.64
CA VAL A 105 10.67 -12.94 -7.13
C VAL A 105 9.59 -13.75 -6.43
N GLU A 106 9.23 -14.90 -6.98
CA GLU A 106 8.22 -15.80 -6.42
C GLU A 106 8.82 -17.19 -6.22
N ASN A 107 8.71 -17.72 -5.01
CA ASN A 107 9.27 -19.03 -4.63
C ASN A 107 10.76 -19.17 -5.03
N GLY A 108 11.54 -18.11 -4.84
CA GLY A 108 12.96 -18.04 -5.19
C GLY A 108 13.25 -17.99 -6.69
N LYS A 109 12.25 -17.76 -7.54
CA LYS A 109 12.41 -17.66 -9.00
C LYS A 109 12.03 -16.28 -9.51
N ASN A 110 12.81 -15.81 -10.47
CA ASN A 110 12.54 -14.59 -11.22
C ASN A 110 11.35 -14.82 -12.14
N VAL A 111 10.28 -14.02 -11.99
CA VAL A 111 9.08 -14.08 -12.82
C VAL A 111 8.69 -12.68 -13.28
N PHE A 112 8.25 -12.57 -14.53
CA PHE A 112 7.71 -11.34 -15.09
C PHE A 112 6.20 -11.46 -15.21
N LYS A 113 5.48 -10.43 -14.78
CA LYS A 113 4.02 -10.41 -14.86
C LYS A 113 3.55 -9.06 -15.38
N LYS A 114 2.49 -9.07 -16.20
CA LYS A 114 1.85 -7.83 -16.66
C LYS A 114 1.22 -7.07 -15.48
N ARG A 115 1.59 -5.80 -15.31
CA ARG A 115 1.13 -4.89 -14.26
C ARG A 115 1.01 -3.47 -14.81
N GLY A 116 0.54 -2.55 -13.97
CA GLY A 116 0.36 -1.14 -14.30
C GLY A 116 -0.75 -0.90 -15.32
N GLY A 117 -0.68 0.24 -16.01
CA GLY A 117 -1.66 0.66 -17.00
C GLY A 117 -2.88 1.38 -16.42
N PHE A 118 -3.37 2.40 -17.12
CA PHE A 118 -4.40 3.29 -16.61
C PHE A 118 -5.76 2.59 -16.48
N ALA A 119 -6.04 1.61 -17.35
CA ALA A 119 -7.29 0.84 -17.27
C ALA A 119 -7.37 -0.02 -16.00
N THR A 120 -6.26 -0.62 -15.57
CA THR A 120 -6.20 -1.42 -14.33
C THR A 120 -6.29 -0.49 -13.12
N LEU A 121 -5.54 0.62 -13.14
CA LEU A 121 -5.54 1.64 -12.10
C LEU A 121 -6.94 2.24 -11.90
N LYS A 122 -7.63 2.62 -12.99
CA LYS A 122 -9.02 3.12 -12.94
C LYS A 122 -9.96 2.12 -12.29
N THR A 123 -9.87 0.85 -12.67
CA THR A 123 -10.72 -0.22 -12.11
C THR A 123 -10.48 -0.37 -10.61
N MET A 124 -9.21 -0.40 -10.19
CA MET A 124 -8.83 -0.50 -8.78
C MET A 124 -9.28 0.72 -7.97
N ILE A 125 -9.02 1.94 -8.47
CA ILE A 125 -9.43 3.18 -7.83
C ILE A 125 -10.96 3.21 -7.66
N ASN A 126 -11.71 2.84 -8.69
CA ASN A 126 -13.16 2.82 -8.62
C ASN A 126 -13.69 1.81 -7.59
N ALA A 127 -13.08 0.61 -7.53
CA ALA A 127 -13.44 -0.39 -6.55
C ALA A 127 -13.25 0.15 -5.12
N ILE A 128 -12.06 0.67 -4.79
CA ILE A 128 -11.75 1.17 -3.45
C ILE A 128 -12.56 2.43 -3.12
N ARG A 129 -12.73 3.34 -4.08
CA ARG A 129 -13.54 4.55 -3.90
C ARG A 129 -15.00 4.21 -3.57
N ASN A 130 -15.55 3.15 -4.14
CA ASN A 130 -16.93 2.74 -3.85
C ASN A 130 -17.11 2.24 -2.40
N GLU A 131 -16.04 1.80 -1.72
CA GLU A 131 -16.11 1.40 -0.30
C GLU A 131 -16.29 2.60 0.66
N ASN A 132 -15.92 3.81 0.24
CA ASN A 132 -16.03 5.03 1.06
C ASN A 132 -16.26 6.29 0.20
N LYS A 133 -17.31 6.26 -0.63
CA LYS A 133 -17.49 7.17 -1.77
C LYS A 133 -17.50 8.67 -1.40
N SER A 134 -18.10 9.04 -0.27
CA SER A 134 -18.20 10.44 0.17
C SER A 134 -16.91 10.98 0.80
N ASN A 135 -16.04 10.10 1.29
CA ASN A 135 -14.82 10.48 2.00
C ASN A 135 -13.58 9.82 1.39
N THR A 136 -13.52 9.73 0.05
CA THR A 136 -12.34 9.25 -0.67
C THR A 136 -11.76 10.37 -1.53
N LEU A 137 -10.50 10.68 -1.29
CA LEU A 137 -9.70 11.59 -2.11
C LEU A 137 -8.70 10.78 -2.93
N VAL A 138 -8.55 11.14 -4.20
CA VAL A 138 -7.56 10.54 -5.10
C VAL A 138 -6.61 11.64 -5.54
N LEU A 139 -5.32 11.39 -5.35
CA LEU A 139 -4.25 12.35 -5.51
C LEU A 139 -3.20 11.79 -6.47
N ASP A 140 -2.63 12.64 -7.30
CA ASP A 140 -1.44 12.32 -8.07
C ASP A 140 -0.30 13.23 -7.63
N GLY A 141 0.85 12.64 -7.32
CA GLY A 141 2.04 13.31 -6.79
C GLY A 141 2.88 13.99 -7.87
N GLY A 142 2.55 13.82 -9.14
CA GLY A 142 3.30 14.38 -10.27
C GLY A 142 4.12 13.34 -11.02
N ASP A 143 4.90 13.84 -11.98
CA ASP A 143 5.69 13.06 -12.95
C ASP A 143 4.88 12.02 -13.74
N CYS A 144 3.73 12.47 -14.25
CA CYS A 144 2.82 11.65 -15.05
C CYS A 144 3.14 11.71 -16.56
N PHE A 145 3.75 12.80 -17.06
CA PHE A 145 3.73 13.15 -18.49
C PHE A 145 4.96 12.73 -19.31
N GLN A 146 6.03 12.22 -18.71
CA GLN A 146 7.22 11.80 -19.44
C GLN A 146 7.48 10.31 -19.23
N GLY A 147 7.83 9.55 -20.27
CA GLY A 147 8.25 8.15 -20.12
C GLY A 147 7.72 7.17 -21.18
N SER A 148 6.80 7.59 -22.03
CA SER A 148 6.29 6.76 -23.13
C SER A 148 6.25 7.47 -24.47
N GLY A 149 6.24 6.68 -25.57
CA GLY A 149 6.13 7.22 -26.93
C GLY A 149 4.83 8.00 -27.17
N VAL A 150 3.73 7.59 -26.53
CA VAL A 150 2.45 8.33 -26.58
C VAL A 150 2.61 9.72 -25.98
N ALA A 151 3.34 9.83 -24.87
CA ALA A 151 3.62 11.10 -24.23
C ALA A 151 4.45 12.03 -25.13
N ALA A 152 5.52 11.49 -25.71
CA ALA A 152 6.41 12.23 -26.59
C ALA A 152 5.70 12.71 -27.87
N MET A 153 4.95 11.83 -28.54
CA MET A 153 4.26 12.15 -29.80
C MET A 153 3.09 13.11 -29.60
N SER A 154 2.37 13.00 -28.48
CA SER A 154 1.24 13.88 -28.18
C SER A 154 1.65 15.18 -27.49
N GLN A 155 2.93 15.34 -27.13
CA GLN A 155 3.41 16.44 -26.27
C GLN A 155 2.59 16.52 -24.97
N GLY A 156 2.32 15.37 -24.35
CA GLY A 156 1.53 15.24 -23.12
C GLY A 156 0.01 15.35 -23.30
N LYS A 157 -0.51 15.77 -24.47
CA LYS A 157 -1.95 15.98 -24.69
C LYS A 157 -2.80 14.71 -24.58
N ALA A 158 -2.21 13.53 -24.80
CA ALA A 158 -2.91 12.25 -24.66
C ALA A 158 -2.97 11.75 -23.20
N ILE A 159 -2.34 12.47 -22.27
CA ILE A 159 -2.10 12.07 -20.87
C ILE A 159 -2.59 13.18 -19.93
N VAL A 160 -3.55 13.99 -20.38
CA VAL A 160 -4.20 15.00 -19.55
C VAL A 160 -5.04 14.26 -18.49
N PRO A 161 -4.73 14.40 -17.19
CA PRO A 161 -5.46 13.74 -16.11
C PRO A 161 -6.87 14.31 -15.91
#